data_AF-A0A813BT18-F1
#
_entry.id   AF-A0A813BT18-F1
#
_cell.length_a   1.000
_cell.length_b   1.000
_cell.length_c   1.000
_cell.angle_alpha   90.00
_cell.angle_beta   90.00
_cell.angle_gamma   90.00
#
_symmetry.space_group_name_H-M   'P 1'
#
loop_
_entity.id
_entity.type
_entity.pdbx_description
1 polymer ?
#
loop_
_entity_poly.entity_id
_entity_poly.type
_entity_poly.pdbx_seq_one_letter_code
_entity_poly.pdbx_strand_id
1 'polypeptide(L)'
;MTFANRLPSRKFAFFRNTGNAFTDFTCGESIARAKSFGFVVEDSEIFEFTTATAGWENTLLAGVQALKASGTDMLMGCTWLDDGIALQKAIVAERLNLIANIILIAPTTGRWLVEFPRDENGNSDGDYVLAPSQWHHTQNFTDYSSIGPTPAFWNEFKNATGSDPDYLLASCTTAGIILERAVSRVTWGNYTTLDNSSLQCSCDVDLDEKIRLMVRDFEEETMYGRVRFDKFNQNVGHEAAVIQAQRGRIRLPCCPRIRQNPVSSSLFPHGKSDWRVRPTARIRTSLRCSAELLDQGLGLEFHAWVKVSGPSGCNIYHTILSDTPLYSTRLYYSIQTSLLHYSKLQQPY
;
A
#
# COMPACT_ATOMS: atom_id res chain seq x y z
N MET A 1 -3.73 17.53 27.19
CA MET A 1 -3.74 16.24 27.91
C MET A 1 -3.72 15.15 26.83
N THR A 2 -2.60 14.46 26.63
CA THR A 2 -2.44 13.45 25.56
C THR A 2 -3.16 12.15 25.93
N PHE A 3 -3.67 11.42 24.94
CA PHE A 3 -4.37 10.12 25.12
C PHE A 3 -3.53 9.10 25.92
N ALA A 4 -2.20 9.17 25.80
CA ALA A 4 -1.24 8.39 26.59
C ALA A 4 -1.43 8.55 28.11
N ASN A 5 -1.87 9.73 28.59
CA ASN A 5 -2.11 9.95 30.02
C ASN A 5 -3.40 9.28 30.54
N ARG A 6 -4.22 8.67 29.65
CA ARG A 6 -5.47 7.97 30.02
C ARG A 6 -5.34 6.44 30.02
N LEU A 7 -4.24 5.88 29.51
CA LEU A 7 -3.96 4.45 29.49
C LEU A 7 -2.63 4.03 30.17
N PRO A 8 -2.01 4.81 31.09
CA PRO A 8 -0.82 4.32 31.76
C PRO A 8 -1.17 3.02 32.49
N SER A 9 -0.27 2.03 32.48
CA SER A 9 -0.39 0.68 33.09
C SER A 9 -1.14 -0.41 32.32
N ARG A 10 -1.55 -0.21 31.06
CA ARG A 10 -2.11 -1.31 30.23
C ARG A 10 -1.02 -2.21 29.66
N LYS A 11 -1.26 -3.53 29.67
CA LYS A 11 -0.35 -4.53 29.10
C LYS A 11 -0.54 -4.63 27.59
N PHE A 12 0.55 -4.49 26.85
CA PHE A 12 0.55 -4.51 25.39
C PHE A 12 1.54 -5.57 24.88
N ALA A 13 0.99 -6.59 24.25
CA ALA A 13 1.73 -7.71 23.67
C ALA A 13 1.96 -7.57 22.17
N PHE A 14 2.96 -8.30 21.68
CA PHE A 14 3.36 -8.30 20.29
C PHE A 14 3.56 -9.73 19.78
N PHE A 15 3.03 -10.03 18.60
CA PHE A 15 3.43 -11.19 17.80
C PHE A 15 4.31 -10.72 16.66
N ARG A 16 5.56 -11.15 16.64
CA ARG A 16 6.55 -10.75 15.64
C ARG A 16 6.87 -11.92 14.71
N ASN A 17 6.47 -11.80 13.44
CA ASN A 17 6.92 -12.73 12.42
C ASN A 17 8.38 -12.41 12.05
N THR A 18 9.30 -13.20 12.60
CA THR A 18 10.74 -13.15 12.38
C THR A 18 11.14 -13.81 11.05
N GLY A 19 12.14 -13.24 10.40
CA GLY A 19 12.60 -13.71 9.08
C GLY A 19 11.98 -12.96 7.91
N ASN A 20 11.20 -11.91 8.19
CA ASN A 20 10.76 -10.94 7.21
C ASN A 20 11.17 -9.53 7.65
N ALA A 21 12.05 -8.90 6.89
CA ALA A 21 12.63 -7.61 7.26
C ALA A 21 11.58 -6.50 7.47
N PHE A 22 10.46 -6.54 6.75
CA PHE A 22 9.39 -5.55 6.89
C PHE A 22 8.66 -5.71 8.23
N THR A 23 8.24 -6.93 8.58
CA THR A 23 7.57 -7.19 9.87
C THR A 23 8.53 -7.01 11.02
N ASP A 24 9.78 -7.45 10.88
CA ASP A 24 10.82 -7.31 11.91
C ASP A 24 11.12 -5.87 12.27
N PHE A 25 11.31 -5.01 11.25
CA PHE A 25 11.56 -3.60 11.48
C PHE A 25 10.34 -2.90 12.07
N THR A 26 9.16 -3.11 11.48
CA THR A 26 7.93 -2.46 11.91
C THR A 26 7.53 -2.84 13.33
N CYS A 27 7.72 -4.10 13.72
CA CYS A 27 7.44 -4.55 15.07
C CYS A 27 8.41 -3.96 16.09
N GLY A 28 9.71 -3.97 15.78
CA GLY A 28 10.73 -3.39 16.65
C GLY A 28 10.46 -1.92 16.98
N GLU A 29 10.14 -1.13 15.95
CA GLU A 29 9.78 0.28 16.12
C GLU A 29 8.46 0.45 16.90
N SER A 30 7.47 -0.41 16.66
CA SER A 30 6.18 -0.37 17.37
C SER A 30 6.33 -0.68 18.87
N ILE A 31 7.17 -1.67 19.21
CA ILE A 31 7.52 -2.01 20.60
C ILE A 31 8.19 -0.83 21.29
N ALA A 32 9.22 -0.24 20.66
CA ALA A 32 9.93 0.92 21.20
C ALA A 32 8.97 2.10 21.40
N ARG A 33 8.06 2.31 20.44
CA ARG A 33 7.08 3.39 20.50
C ARG A 33 6.03 3.18 21.59
N ALA A 34 5.52 1.96 21.75
CA ALA A 34 4.59 1.62 22.82
C ALA A 34 5.20 1.87 24.20
N LYS A 35 6.45 1.44 24.42
CA LYS A 35 7.20 1.75 25.65
C LYS A 35 7.32 3.27 25.86
N SER A 36 7.62 4.04 24.80
CA SER A 36 7.71 5.51 24.88
C SER A 36 6.39 6.22 25.25
N PHE A 37 5.24 5.56 25.03
CA PHE A 37 3.92 6.05 25.40
C PHE A 37 3.45 5.59 26.80
N GLY A 38 4.28 4.82 27.52
CA GLY A 38 3.98 4.38 28.89
C GLY A 38 3.12 3.10 28.97
N PHE A 39 3.00 2.35 27.87
CA PHE A 39 2.44 0.99 27.91
C PHE A 39 3.40 0.02 28.59
N VAL A 40 2.85 -0.99 29.26
CA VAL A 40 3.63 -2.08 29.84
C VAL A 40 3.88 -3.12 28.75
N VAL A 41 5.12 -3.18 28.28
CA VAL A 41 5.58 -4.17 27.29
C VAL A 41 6.72 -4.97 27.92
N GLU A 42 6.36 -6.10 28.50
CA GLU A 42 7.31 -7.06 29.09
C GLU A 42 7.91 -7.92 27.98
N ASP A 43 9.16 -8.38 28.14
CA ASP A 43 9.79 -9.22 27.11
C ASP A 43 9.09 -10.58 26.98
N SER A 44 8.42 -11.05 28.05
CA SER A 44 7.52 -12.22 28.03
C SER A 44 6.24 -12.01 27.23
N GLU A 45 5.91 -10.78 26.85
CA GLU A 45 4.74 -10.42 26.04
C GLU A 45 5.11 -10.23 24.55
N ILE A 46 6.36 -10.52 24.18
CA ILE A 46 6.86 -10.47 22.80
C ILE A 46 7.04 -11.91 22.30
N PHE A 47 6.13 -12.34 21.43
CA PHE A 47 6.10 -13.68 20.87
C PHE A 47 6.70 -13.66 19.47
N GLU A 48 7.89 -14.22 19.35
CA GLU A 48 8.55 -14.38 18.05
C GLU A 48 8.16 -15.72 17.42
N PHE A 49 7.77 -15.68 16.15
CA PHE A 49 7.47 -16.86 15.34
C PHE A 49 8.00 -16.67 13.93
N THR A 50 7.99 -17.71 13.11
CA THR A 50 8.30 -17.58 11.67
C THR A 50 7.46 -18.55 10.87
N THR A 51 6.90 -18.10 9.76
CA THR A 51 6.10 -18.96 8.86
C THR A 51 6.93 -19.97 8.10
N ALA A 52 8.27 -19.87 8.16
CA ALA A 52 9.18 -20.87 7.61
C ALA A 52 9.25 -22.17 8.44
N THR A 53 8.82 -22.12 9.71
CA THR A 53 8.83 -23.28 10.61
C THR A 53 7.52 -24.05 10.46
N ALA A 54 7.62 -25.37 10.26
CA ALA A 54 6.43 -26.22 10.20
C ALA A 54 5.61 -26.15 11.50
N GLY A 55 4.29 -25.97 11.39
CA GLY A 55 3.39 -25.86 12.54
C GLY A 55 3.51 -24.55 13.32
N TRP A 56 3.96 -23.47 12.68
CA TRP A 56 4.04 -22.13 13.26
C TRP A 56 2.70 -21.64 13.84
N GLU A 57 1.58 -22.15 13.32
CA GLU A 57 0.23 -21.87 13.83
C GLU A 57 0.07 -22.31 15.30
N ASN A 58 0.70 -23.42 15.69
CA ASN A 58 0.70 -23.88 17.08
C ASN A 58 1.46 -22.92 18.00
N THR A 59 2.47 -22.23 17.47
CA THR A 59 3.23 -21.21 18.21
C THR A 59 2.34 -19.99 18.46
N LEU A 60 1.53 -19.58 17.47
CA LEU A 60 0.55 -18.51 17.66
C LEU A 60 -0.48 -18.88 18.71
N LEU A 61 -1.05 -20.09 18.65
CA LEU A 61 -2.03 -20.56 19.62
C LEU A 61 -1.46 -20.57 21.04
N ALA A 62 -0.28 -21.14 21.23
CA ALA A 62 0.39 -21.18 22.53
C ALA A 62 0.68 -19.77 23.07
N GLY A 63 1.07 -18.84 22.19
CA GLY A 63 1.25 -17.43 22.56
C GLY A 63 -0.06 -16.79 23.03
N VAL A 64 -1.16 -16.99 22.29
CA VAL A 64 -2.47 -16.43 22.66
C VAL A 64 -2.93 -16.97 24.01
N GLN A 65 -2.72 -18.26 24.28
CA GLN A 65 -3.01 -18.88 25.58
C GLN A 65 -2.19 -18.23 26.71
N ALA A 66 -0.90 -17.96 26.47
CA ALA A 66 -0.04 -17.28 27.44
C ALA A 66 -0.51 -15.84 27.72
N LEU A 67 -0.85 -15.07 26.69
CA LEU A 67 -1.37 -13.70 26.83
C LEU A 67 -2.69 -13.64 27.62
N LYS A 68 -3.58 -14.61 27.38
CA LYS A 68 -4.82 -14.73 28.14
C LYS A 68 -4.54 -14.94 29.63
N ALA A 69 -3.54 -15.75 29.96
CA ALA A 69 -3.14 -16.00 31.35
C ALA A 69 -2.46 -14.79 32.00
N SER A 70 -1.72 -13.98 31.24
CA SER A 70 -0.99 -12.82 31.75
C SER A 70 -1.85 -11.56 31.92
N GLY A 71 -3.08 -11.58 31.39
CA GLY A 71 -4.02 -10.46 31.49
C GLY A 71 -3.71 -9.33 30.50
N THR A 72 -3.22 -9.67 29.31
CA THR A 72 -2.94 -8.70 28.23
C THR A 72 -4.19 -7.91 27.84
N ASP A 73 -4.08 -6.58 27.79
CA ASP A 73 -5.19 -5.70 27.39
C ASP A 73 -5.21 -5.41 25.88
N MET A 74 -4.04 -5.37 25.26
CA MET A 74 -3.83 -4.93 23.88
C MET A 74 -2.84 -5.85 23.17
N LEU A 75 -3.04 -6.06 21.88
CA LEU A 75 -2.16 -6.91 21.07
C LEU A 75 -1.87 -6.26 19.71
N MET A 76 -0.63 -6.41 19.26
CA MET A 76 -0.22 -6.09 17.91
C MET A 76 0.40 -7.32 17.22
N GLY A 77 -0.28 -7.82 16.19
CA GLY A 77 0.25 -8.81 15.26
C GLY A 77 1.06 -8.14 14.14
N CYS A 78 2.38 -8.23 14.22
CA CYS A 78 3.30 -7.82 13.16
C CYS A 78 3.41 -8.95 12.12
N THR A 79 2.33 -9.16 11.40
CA THR A 79 2.12 -10.31 10.50
C THR A 79 1.74 -9.85 9.09
N TRP A 80 1.86 -10.76 8.13
CA TRP A 80 1.19 -10.64 6.83
C TRP A 80 -0.28 -11.04 6.95
N LEU A 81 -0.95 -11.19 5.80
CA LEU A 81 -2.37 -11.52 5.72
C LEU A 81 -2.67 -12.92 6.27
N ASP A 82 -1.94 -13.96 5.83
CA ASP A 82 -2.21 -15.36 6.19
C ASP A 82 -1.98 -15.65 7.66
N ASP A 83 -0.83 -15.23 8.19
CA ASP A 83 -0.47 -15.32 9.60
C ASP A 83 -1.29 -14.36 10.48
N GLY A 84 -1.74 -13.23 9.94
CA GLY A 84 -2.72 -12.37 10.61
C GLY A 84 -4.10 -13.04 10.76
N ILE A 85 -4.58 -13.74 9.72
CA ILE A 85 -5.81 -14.54 9.78
C ILE A 85 -5.64 -15.68 10.79
N ALA A 86 -4.52 -16.40 10.77
CA ALA A 86 -4.25 -17.47 11.72
C ALA A 86 -4.20 -16.97 13.17
N LEU A 87 -3.54 -15.82 13.41
CA LEU A 87 -3.50 -15.18 14.72
C LEU A 87 -4.90 -14.80 15.20
N GLN A 88 -5.73 -14.21 14.34
CA GLN A 88 -7.10 -13.86 14.71
C GLN A 88 -7.94 -15.11 15.02
N LYS A 89 -7.80 -16.18 14.24
CA LYS A 89 -8.47 -17.46 14.53
C LYS A 89 -8.05 -18.01 15.90
N ALA A 90 -6.78 -17.90 16.28
CA ALA A 90 -6.30 -18.28 17.60
C ALA A 90 -6.88 -17.41 18.73
N ILE A 91 -6.91 -16.08 18.55
CA ILE A 91 -7.52 -15.12 19.49
C ILE A 91 -8.99 -15.48 19.77
N VAL A 92 -9.74 -15.78 18.71
CA VAL A 92 -11.17 -16.16 18.78
C VAL A 92 -11.35 -17.50 19.47
N ALA A 93 -10.57 -18.51 19.07
CA ALA A 93 -10.64 -19.86 19.66
C ALA A 93 -10.39 -19.83 21.17
N GLU A 94 -9.42 -19.02 21.61
CA GLU A 94 -9.08 -18.85 23.02
C GLU A 94 -9.95 -17.83 23.74
N ARG A 95 -10.83 -17.10 23.03
CA ARG A 95 -11.67 -16.03 23.58
C ARG A 95 -10.84 -15.00 24.34
N LEU A 96 -9.69 -14.62 23.79
CA LEU A 96 -8.85 -13.57 24.36
C LEU A 96 -9.55 -12.21 24.18
N ASN A 97 -9.93 -11.59 25.30
CA ASN A 97 -10.67 -10.33 25.29
C ASN A 97 -9.71 -9.14 25.31
N LEU A 98 -9.59 -8.44 24.19
CA LEU A 98 -8.68 -7.32 24.02
C LEU A 98 -9.46 -6.01 23.92
N ILE A 99 -8.94 -4.95 24.53
CA ILE A 99 -9.42 -3.58 24.34
C ILE A 99 -9.06 -3.09 22.94
N ALA A 100 -7.90 -3.48 22.44
CA ALA A 100 -7.46 -3.19 21.09
C ALA A 100 -6.71 -4.39 20.49
N ASN A 101 -7.11 -4.78 19.30
CA ASN A 101 -6.48 -5.83 18.52
C ASN A 101 -6.02 -5.22 17.18
N ILE A 102 -4.70 -5.11 17.02
CA ILE A 102 -4.06 -4.47 15.88
C ILE A 102 -3.32 -5.55 15.09
N ILE A 103 -3.52 -5.63 13.79
CA ILE A 103 -2.75 -6.52 12.91
C ILE A 103 -2.20 -5.68 11.75
N LEU A 104 -0.92 -5.85 11.43
CA LEU A 104 -0.19 -4.93 10.56
C LEU A 104 -0.74 -4.88 9.12
N ILE A 105 -0.96 -6.05 8.52
CA ILE A 105 -1.43 -6.16 7.12
C ILE A 105 -2.89 -6.61 7.01
N ALA A 106 -3.45 -7.23 8.05
CA ALA A 106 -4.86 -7.60 8.07
C ALA A 106 -5.62 -6.62 8.97
N PRO A 107 -6.80 -6.08 8.60
CA PRO A 107 -7.70 -6.56 7.56
C PRO A 107 -7.67 -5.70 6.29
N THR A 108 -6.52 -5.46 5.64
CA THR A 108 -6.46 -4.50 4.51
C THR A 108 -7.07 -5.00 3.20
N THR A 109 -7.53 -6.25 3.13
CA THR A 109 -8.04 -6.88 1.90
C THR A 109 -9.42 -7.50 2.11
N GLY A 110 -10.20 -7.62 1.03
CA GLY A 110 -11.52 -8.26 1.06
C GLY A 110 -11.50 -9.72 1.55
N ARG A 111 -10.37 -10.42 1.43
CA ARG A 111 -10.19 -11.79 1.93
C ARG A 111 -10.47 -11.91 3.42
N TRP A 112 -10.15 -10.89 4.22
CA TRP A 112 -10.47 -10.88 5.65
C TRP A 112 -11.96 -11.12 5.92
N LEU A 113 -12.82 -10.47 5.14
CA LEU A 113 -14.27 -10.57 5.29
C LEU A 113 -14.82 -11.95 4.86
N VAL A 114 -14.08 -12.66 4.01
CA VAL A 114 -14.40 -14.05 3.60
C VAL A 114 -14.01 -15.04 4.69
N GLU A 115 -12.86 -14.83 5.34
CA GLU A 115 -12.34 -15.70 6.40
C GLU A 115 -13.10 -15.54 7.72
N PHE A 116 -13.68 -14.36 7.95
CA PHE A 116 -14.51 -14.06 9.12
C PHE A 116 -15.90 -13.58 8.67
N PRO A 117 -16.73 -14.48 8.08
CA PRO A 117 -18.05 -14.14 7.61
C PRO A 117 -18.95 -13.72 8.76
N ARG A 118 -20.05 -13.04 8.43
CA ARG A 118 -21.07 -12.67 9.42
C ARG A 118 -22.00 -13.82 9.71
N ASP A 119 -22.36 -13.98 10.98
CA ASP A 119 -23.45 -14.85 11.40
C ASP A 119 -24.83 -14.24 11.05
N GLU A 120 -25.89 -14.99 11.33
CA GLU A 120 -27.29 -14.57 11.15
C GLU A 120 -27.69 -13.33 11.95
N ASN A 121 -26.95 -13.04 13.03
CA ASN A 121 -27.15 -11.86 13.89
C ASN A 121 -26.32 -10.66 13.41
N GLY A 122 -25.53 -10.83 12.35
CA GLY A 122 -24.63 -9.80 11.83
C GLY A 122 -23.38 -9.59 12.69
N ASN A 123 -22.97 -10.54 13.52
CA ASN A 123 -21.68 -10.51 14.21
C ASN A 123 -20.60 -11.17 13.35
N SER A 124 -19.36 -10.73 13.47
CA SER A 124 -18.21 -11.39 12.85
C SER A 124 -17.05 -11.43 13.84
N ASP A 125 -16.37 -12.57 13.89
CA ASP A 125 -15.13 -12.77 14.66
C ASP A 125 -13.96 -11.91 14.18
N GLY A 126 -14.08 -11.31 12.98
CA GLY A 126 -13.10 -10.39 12.42
C GLY A 126 -13.46 -8.92 12.57
N ASP A 127 -14.61 -8.59 13.18
CA ASP A 127 -14.97 -7.19 13.45
C ASP A 127 -14.06 -6.59 14.53
N TYR A 128 -13.90 -5.27 14.47
CA TYR A 128 -13.13 -4.40 15.36
C TYR A 128 -11.60 -4.57 15.35
N VAL A 129 -11.06 -5.46 14.51
CA VAL A 129 -9.62 -5.55 14.27
C VAL A 129 -9.13 -4.34 13.49
N LEU A 130 -8.08 -3.70 14.00
CA LEU A 130 -7.45 -2.50 13.45
C LEU A 130 -6.24 -2.87 12.59
N ALA A 131 -5.98 -2.10 11.55
CA ALA A 131 -4.71 -2.12 10.84
C ALA A 131 -4.25 -0.71 10.50
N PRO A 132 -2.93 -0.44 10.50
CA PRO A 132 -2.41 0.71 9.79
C PRO A 132 -2.61 0.50 8.28
N SER A 133 -2.95 1.57 7.57
CA SER A 133 -2.99 1.61 6.10
C SER A 133 -2.38 2.91 5.63
N GLN A 134 -1.79 2.93 4.45
CA GLN A 134 -1.35 4.19 3.87
C GLN A 134 -2.50 4.96 3.20
N TRP A 135 -3.58 4.27 2.86
CA TRP A 135 -4.68 4.85 2.11
C TRP A 135 -6.01 4.08 2.29
N HIS A 136 -7.13 4.78 2.11
CA HIS A 136 -8.46 4.19 2.02
C HIS A 136 -9.34 5.04 1.08
N HIS A 137 -10.17 4.40 0.26
CA HIS A 137 -11.03 5.05 -0.75
C HIS A 137 -12.06 6.04 -0.19
N THR A 138 -12.28 6.05 1.13
CA THR A 138 -13.16 7.03 1.81
C THR A 138 -12.42 8.28 2.28
N GLN A 139 -11.09 8.35 2.10
CA GLN A 139 -10.36 9.60 2.26
C GLN A 139 -10.71 10.55 1.12
N ASN A 140 -10.54 11.84 1.33
CA ASN A 140 -10.99 12.86 0.37
C ASN A 140 -9.81 13.74 -0.06
N PHE A 141 -8.83 13.11 -0.71
CA PHE A 141 -7.70 13.83 -1.28
C PHE A 141 -8.07 14.44 -2.62
N THR A 142 -7.56 15.65 -2.85
CA THR A 142 -7.64 16.32 -4.14
C THR A 142 -6.53 15.82 -5.05
N ASP A 143 -6.79 15.77 -6.35
CA ASP A 143 -5.77 15.45 -7.34
C ASP A 143 -6.10 16.20 -8.63
N TYR A 144 -5.12 16.89 -9.17
CA TYR A 144 -5.25 17.67 -10.40
C TYR A 144 -4.74 16.91 -11.62
N SER A 145 -4.28 15.66 -11.45
CA SER A 145 -3.89 14.78 -12.55
C SER A 145 -5.13 14.34 -13.33
N SER A 146 -4.92 13.64 -14.44
CA SER A 146 -6.02 13.08 -15.20
C SER A 146 -6.81 12.00 -14.44
N ILE A 147 -6.26 11.43 -13.37
CA ILE A 147 -6.95 10.45 -12.51
C ILE A 147 -8.02 11.15 -11.65
N GLY A 148 -7.80 12.42 -11.29
CA GLY A 148 -8.72 13.18 -10.45
C GLY A 148 -8.75 12.72 -8.99
N PRO A 149 -9.56 13.37 -8.14
CA PRO A 149 -9.54 13.19 -6.69
C PRO A 149 -9.92 11.77 -6.25
N THR A 150 -9.65 11.41 -4.98
CA THR A 150 -9.93 10.06 -4.43
C THR A 150 -11.32 9.51 -4.79
N PRO A 151 -12.43 10.27 -4.67
CA PRO A 151 -13.75 9.75 -5.03
C PRO A 151 -13.92 9.45 -6.53
N ALA A 152 -13.24 10.20 -7.41
CA ALA A 152 -13.29 9.96 -8.85
C ALA A 152 -12.59 8.65 -9.20
N PHE A 153 -11.35 8.47 -8.73
CA PHE A 153 -10.60 7.23 -8.87
C PHE A 153 -11.38 6.02 -8.32
N TRP A 154 -11.93 6.14 -7.11
CA TRP A 154 -12.73 5.07 -6.51
C TRP A 154 -13.94 4.71 -7.35
N ASN A 155 -14.73 5.69 -7.78
CA ASN A 155 -15.94 5.46 -8.58
C ASN A 155 -15.61 4.78 -9.91
N GLU A 156 -14.58 5.25 -10.61
CA GLU A 156 -14.14 4.67 -11.88
C GLU A 156 -13.72 3.21 -11.69
N PHE A 157 -12.85 2.94 -10.71
CA PHE A 157 -12.38 1.59 -10.42
C PHE A 157 -13.51 0.66 -9.98
N LYS A 158 -14.42 1.15 -9.11
CA LYS A 158 -15.56 0.39 -8.59
C LYS A 158 -16.53 0.04 -9.71
N ASN A 159 -16.79 0.96 -10.63
CA ASN A 159 -17.65 0.72 -11.78
C ASN A 159 -17.04 -0.30 -12.75
N ALA A 160 -15.71 -0.26 -12.95
CA ALA A 160 -15.02 -1.17 -13.84
C ALA A 160 -14.89 -2.60 -13.27
N THR A 161 -14.70 -2.75 -11.96
CA THR A 161 -14.31 -4.03 -11.34
C THR A 161 -15.33 -4.62 -10.37
N GLY A 162 -16.32 -3.84 -9.93
CA GLY A 162 -17.23 -4.19 -8.85
C GLY A 162 -16.59 -4.22 -7.45
N SER A 163 -15.27 -4.02 -7.35
CA SER A 163 -14.50 -4.12 -6.11
C SER A 163 -13.96 -2.75 -5.67
N ASP A 164 -13.72 -2.59 -4.37
CA ASP A 164 -13.06 -1.38 -3.88
C ASP A 164 -11.54 -1.50 -4.11
N PRO A 165 -10.86 -0.44 -4.55
CA PRO A 165 -9.41 -0.43 -4.68
C PRO A 165 -8.77 -0.53 -3.29
N ASP A 166 -7.66 -1.27 -3.20
CA ASP A 166 -6.83 -1.32 -2.00
C ASP A 166 -5.70 -0.28 -2.04
N TYR A 167 -4.95 -0.16 -0.94
CA TYR A 167 -3.86 0.81 -0.86
C TYR A 167 -2.70 0.48 -1.81
N LEU A 168 -2.48 -0.80 -2.15
CA LEU A 168 -1.39 -1.20 -3.05
C LEU A 168 -1.66 -0.69 -4.45
N LEU A 169 -2.89 -0.90 -4.95
CA LEU A 169 -3.32 -0.37 -6.22
C LEU A 169 -3.25 1.16 -6.23
N ALA A 170 -3.77 1.82 -5.19
CA ALA A 170 -3.75 3.27 -5.10
C ALA A 170 -2.30 3.82 -5.11
N SER A 171 -1.37 3.14 -4.44
CA SER A 171 0.05 3.50 -4.44
C SER A 171 0.69 3.34 -5.83
N CYS A 172 0.33 2.29 -6.58
CA CYS A 172 0.85 2.06 -7.92
C CYS A 172 0.31 3.07 -8.93
N THR A 173 -0.99 3.41 -8.86
CA THR A 173 -1.58 4.49 -9.66
C THR A 173 -0.90 5.82 -9.36
N THR A 174 -0.59 6.09 -8.10
CA THR A 174 0.13 7.31 -7.68
C THR A 174 1.56 7.36 -8.20
N ALA A 175 2.26 6.23 -8.27
CA ALA A 175 3.56 6.18 -8.93
C ALA A 175 3.46 6.57 -10.43
N GLY A 176 2.38 6.18 -11.10
CA GLY A 176 2.07 6.61 -12.47
C GLY A 176 1.84 8.13 -12.56
N ILE A 177 1.06 8.70 -11.64
CA ILE A 177 0.83 10.16 -11.55
C ILE A 177 2.15 10.91 -11.37
N ILE A 178 3.01 10.47 -10.44
CA ILE A 178 4.32 11.09 -10.21
C ILE A 178 5.16 11.10 -11.49
N LEU A 179 5.16 9.98 -12.22
CA LEU A 179 5.90 9.87 -13.48
C LEU A 179 5.31 10.78 -14.57
N GLU A 180 4.00 10.80 -14.74
CA GLU A 180 3.29 11.71 -15.68
C GLU A 180 3.66 13.17 -15.41
N ARG A 181 3.64 13.57 -14.14
CA ARG A 181 4.00 14.93 -13.71
C ARG A 181 5.48 15.24 -13.90
N ALA A 182 6.36 14.29 -13.62
CA ALA A 182 7.79 14.48 -13.85
C ALA A 182 8.07 14.67 -15.36
N VAL A 183 7.54 13.79 -16.20
CA VAL A 183 7.69 13.81 -17.67
C VAL A 183 7.13 15.11 -18.27
N SER A 184 5.99 15.59 -17.80
CA SER A 184 5.37 16.83 -18.30
C SER A 184 6.12 18.11 -17.93
N ARG A 185 6.98 18.07 -16.89
CA ARG A 185 7.79 19.21 -16.45
C ARG A 185 9.18 19.26 -17.05
N VAL A 186 9.69 18.15 -17.56
CA VAL A 186 10.99 18.15 -18.23
C VAL A 186 10.85 18.85 -19.58
N THR A 187 11.74 19.81 -19.84
CA THR A 187 11.89 20.36 -21.18
C THR A 187 12.53 19.31 -22.07
N TRP A 188 11.74 18.76 -22.99
CA TRP A 188 12.23 17.89 -24.04
C TRP A 188 13.07 18.75 -24.99
N GLY A 189 14.33 18.35 -25.22
CA GLY A 189 15.10 18.87 -26.36
C GLY A 189 14.40 18.55 -27.68
N ASN A 190 15.03 18.86 -28.81
CA ASN A 190 14.47 18.55 -30.13
C ASN A 190 14.57 17.04 -30.45
N TYR A 191 13.94 16.21 -29.62
CA TYR A 191 13.80 14.78 -29.78
C TYR A 191 12.61 14.54 -30.72
N THR A 192 12.85 14.65 -32.02
CA THR A 192 11.82 14.49 -33.06
C THR A 192 11.42 13.03 -33.32
N THR A 193 12.15 12.07 -32.74
CA THR A 193 11.93 10.64 -32.96
C THR A 193 12.31 9.84 -31.71
N LEU A 194 11.32 9.17 -31.10
CA LEU A 194 11.55 8.02 -30.20
C LEU A 194 11.91 6.77 -31.04
N ASP A 195 12.84 6.91 -31.98
CA ASP A 195 13.33 5.77 -32.75
C ASP A 195 14.29 4.97 -31.84
N ASN A 196 13.94 3.71 -31.58
CA ASN A 196 14.74 2.76 -30.80
C ASN A 196 16.19 2.64 -31.27
N SER A 197 16.50 2.99 -32.53
CA SER A 197 17.87 3.01 -33.06
C SER A 197 18.69 4.24 -32.64
N SER A 198 18.03 5.31 -32.19
CA SER A 198 18.64 6.54 -31.66
C SER A 198 18.74 6.59 -30.13
N LEU A 199 18.25 5.55 -29.44
CA LEU A 199 18.60 5.23 -28.04
C LEU A 199 20.02 4.67 -27.89
N GLN A 200 20.83 4.79 -28.94
CA GLN A 200 22.24 4.40 -28.94
C GLN A 200 23.05 5.48 -28.22
N CYS A 201 23.13 5.36 -26.89
CA CYS A 201 24.08 6.04 -26.00
C CYS A 201 24.58 7.41 -26.53
N SER A 202 23.66 8.35 -26.75
CA SER A 202 24.05 9.74 -26.56
C SER A 202 24.49 9.82 -25.11
N CYS A 203 25.69 10.33 -24.86
CA CYS A 203 26.23 10.60 -23.53
C CYS A 203 25.43 11.70 -22.79
N ASP A 204 24.18 11.96 -23.19
CA ASP A 204 23.24 12.81 -22.49
C ASP A 204 22.80 12.10 -21.21
N VAL A 205 23.61 12.29 -20.17
CA VAL A 205 23.31 12.06 -18.76
C VAL A 205 22.10 12.91 -18.28
N ASP A 206 21.31 13.45 -19.19
CA ASP A 206 20.47 14.62 -18.98
C ASP A 206 18.99 14.27 -18.81
N LEU A 207 18.40 13.39 -19.62
CA LEU A 207 16.95 13.15 -19.55
C LEU A 207 16.56 12.29 -18.34
N ASP A 208 17.21 11.15 -18.16
CA ASP A 208 16.97 10.26 -17.02
C ASP A 208 17.25 10.98 -15.70
N GLU A 209 18.32 11.77 -15.64
CA GLU A 209 18.63 12.59 -14.46
C GLU A 209 17.61 13.72 -14.28
N LYS A 210 17.17 14.41 -15.34
CA LYS A 210 16.09 15.42 -15.25
C LYS A 210 14.81 14.82 -14.71
N ILE A 211 14.38 13.66 -15.21
CA ILE A 211 13.20 12.95 -14.69
C ILE A 211 13.44 12.55 -13.23
N ARG A 212 14.61 11.99 -12.89
CA ARG A 212 14.94 11.61 -11.51
C ARG A 212 14.90 12.79 -10.56
N LEU A 213 15.41 13.95 -10.98
CA LEU A 213 15.37 15.20 -10.21
C LEU A 213 13.93 15.68 -10.02
N MET A 214 13.09 15.62 -11.06
CA MET A 214 11.67 15.97 -10.94
C MET A 214 10.90 15.02 -10.02
N VAL A 215 11.20 13.72 -10.05
CA VAL A 215 10.63 12.74 -9.11
C VAL A 215 11.11 13.01 -7.68
N ARG A 216 12.41 13.26 -7.49
CA ARG A 216 13.00 13.57 -6.17
C ARG A 216 12.36 14.81 -5.56
N ASP A 217 12.13 15.84 -6.37
CA ASP A 217 11.58 17.12 -5.95
C ASP A 217 10.04 17.16 -6.03
N PHE A 218 9.39 16.01 -6.27
CA PHE A 218 7.94 15.90 -6.33
C PHE A 218 7.33 16.27 -4.97
N GLU A 219 6.43 17.26 -4.97
CA GLU A 219 5.74 17.74 -3.77
C GLU A 219 4.32 18.20 -4.11
N GLU A 220 3.38 17.27 -4.23
CA GLU A 220 2.00 17.56 -4.64
C GLU A 220 0.99 16.66 -3.95
N GLU A 221 -0.26 17.14 -3.87
CA GLU A 221 -1.41 16.32 -3.51
C GLU A 221 -1.84 15.45 -4.68
N THR A 222 -2.09 14.18 -4.40
CA THR A 222 -2.61 13.18 -5.36
C THR A 222 -3.85 12.50 -4.77
N MET A 223 -4.50 11.61 -5.52
CA MET A 223 -5.63 10.83 -5.01
C MET A 223 -5.25 9.90 -3.85
N TYR A 224 -3.95 9.70 -3.61
CA TYR A 224 -3.36 8.93 -2.50
C TYR A 224 -2.96 9.80 -1.30
N GLY A 225 -3.10 11.11 -1.42
CA GLY A 225 -2.62 12.10 -0.46
C GLY A 225 -1.41 12.84 -0.98
N ARG A 226 -0.88 13.74 -0.16
CA ARG A 226 0.37 14.45 -0.45
C ARG A 226 1.54 13.48 -0.59
N VAL A 227 2.28 13.60 -1.68
CA VAL A 227 3.54 12.90 -1.88
C VAL A 227 4.67 13.91 -1.80
N ARG A 228 5.68 13.59 -1.01
CA ARG A 228 6.92 14.35 -0.90
C ARG A 228 8.05 13.42 -0.51
N PHE A 229 9.17 13.46 -1.20
CA PHE A 229 10.31 12.61 -0.88
C PHE A 229 11.31 13.32 0.03
N ASP A 230 11.85 12.59 1.02
CA ASP A 230 12.93 13.08 1.86
C ASP A 230 14.32 12.75 1.27
N LYS A 231 15.38 13.05 2.03
CA LYS A 231 16.77 12.77 1.64
C LYS A 231 17.08 11.27 1.45
N PHE A 232 16.18 10.38 1.87
CA PHE A 232 16.28 8.92 1.75
C PHE A 232 15.35 8.35 0.68
N ASN A 233 14.67 9.20 -0.10
CA ASN A 233 13.65 8.83 -1.08
C ASN A 233 12.43 8.12 -0.44
N GLN A 234 12.11 8.43 0.82
CA GLN A 234 10.91 7.97 1.48
C GLN A 234 9.79 8.98 1.31
N ASN A 235 8.56 8.52 1.05
CA ASN A 235 7.41 9.41 1.04
C ASN A 235 7.11 9.87 2.48
N VAL A 236 7.22 11.18 2.69
CA VAL A 236 6.97 11.89 3.96
C VAL A 236 5.90 12.98 3.76
N GLY A 237 5.13 12.90 2.68
CA GLY A 237 4.13 13.89 2.32
C GLY A 237 2.80 13.71 3.04
N HIS A 238 2.35 12.47 3.25
CA HIS A 238 1.03 12.16 3.80
C HIS A 238 1.08 11.40 5.13
N GLU A 239 -0.02 11.49 5.87
CA GLU A 239 -0.21 10.75 7.12
C GLU A 239 -0.87 9.39 6.84
N ALA A 240 -0.40 8.34 7.52
CA ALA A 240 -0.94 6.99 7.39
C ALA A 240 -2.32 6.83 8.04
N ALA A 241 -3.30 6.31 7.31
CA ALA A 241 -4.60 5.95 7.85
C ALA A 241 -4.53 4.82 8.89
N VAL A 242 -5.59 4.73 9.70
CA VAL A 242 -5.94 3.49 10.42
C VAL A 242 -7.25 3.01 9.82
N ILE A 243 -7.35 1.72 9.57
CA ILE A 243 -8.57 1.06 9.11
C ILE A 243 -9.04 0.07 10.16
N GLN A 244 -10.31 -0.28 10.12
CA GLN A 244 -10.95 -1.25 10.98
C GLN A 244 -11.91 -2.10 10.17
N ALA A 245 -11.87 -3.42 10.37
CA ALA A 245 -12.96 -4.28 9.91
C ALA A 245 -14.18 -4.02 10.80
N GLN A 246 -15.28 -3.57 10.21
CA GLN A 246 -16.50 -3.26 10.93
C GLN A 246 -17.67 -3.31 9.97
N ARG A 247 -18.78 -3.96 10.32
CA ARG A 247 -19.96 -3.84 9.46
C ARG A 247 -19.94 -4.79 8.28
N GLY A 248 -19.01 -5.75 8.23
CA GLY A 248 -18.73 -6.53 7.03
C GLY A 248 -18.05 -5.68 5.94
N ARG A 249 -17.36 -4.61 6.36
CA ARG A 249 -16.61 -3.70 5.49
C ARG A 249 -15.33 -3.30 6.19
N ILE A 250 -14.34 -2.91 5.42
CA ILE A 250 -13.16 -2.22 5.93
C ILE A 250 -13.49 -0.72 5.91
N ARG A 251 -13.25 -0.04 7.03
CA ARG A 251 -13.62 1.38 7.20
C ARG A 251 -12.50 2.12 7.89
N LEU A 252 -12.41 3.43 7.69
CA LEU A 252 -11.70 4.29 8.63
C LEU A 252 -12.49 4.30 9.96
N PRO A 253 -11.88 4.01 11.11
CA PRO A 253 -12.51 4.19 12.39
C PRO A 253 -12.77 5.70 12.54
N CYS A 254 -14.04 6.09 12.44
CA CYS A 254 -14.43 7.47 12.43
C CYS A 254 -14.15 8.08 13.82
N CYS A 255 -13.33 9.12 13.88
CA CYS A 255 -13.46 10.13 14.92
C CYS A 255 -14.47 11.16 14.40
N PRO A 256 -15.73 11.22 14.89
CA PRO A 256 -16.80 12.03 14.30
C PRO A 256 -16.60 13.56 14.34
N ARG A 257 -15.41 14.07 14.69
CA ARG A 257 -15.10 15.51 14.77
C ARG A 257 -13.93 16.00 13.93
N ILE A 258 -13.18 15.13 13.27
CA ILE A 258 -12.01 15.58 12.49
C ILE A 258 -12.32 15.38 11.00
N ARG A 259 -12.67 16.47 10.32
CA ARG A 259 -12.81 16.55 8.85
C ARG A 259 -11.44 16.56 8.13
N GLN A 260 -10.40 16.09 8.80
CA GLN A 260 -9.05 15.93 8.30
C GLN A 260 -8.60 14.52 8.66
N ASN A 261 -7.62 13.99 7.92
CA ASN A 261 -7.08 12.65 8.11
C ASN A 261 -7.03 12.23 9.59
N PRO A 262 -7.55 11.04 9.95
CA PRO A 262 -7.72 10.61 11.34
C PRO A 262 -6.41 10.41 12.12
N VAL A 263 -5.25 10.63 11.49
CA VAL A 263 -3.90 10.34 12.04
C VAL A 263 -3.46 11.38 13.05
N SER A 264 -3.93 12.63 12.93
CA SER A 264 -3.76 13.61 14.01
C SER A 264 -4.41 13.18 15.34
N SER A 265 -5.38 12.25 15.29
CA SER A 265 -6.00 11.61 16.46
C SER A 265 -5.60 10.15 16.70
N SER A 266 -4.97 9.49 15.73
CA SER A 266 -4.54 8.09 15.79
C SER A 266 -3.02 8.02 15.81
N LEU A 267 -2.49 7.74 16.99
CA LEU A 267 -1.08 7.63 17.40
C LEU A 267 -0.10 7.08 16.34
N PHE A 268 0.35 7.91 15.41
CA PHE A 268 1.65 7.75 14.74
C PHE A 268 2.30 9.13 14.51
N PRO A 269 2.94 9.74 15.52
CA PRO A 269 3.71 10.96 15.31
C PRO A 269 5.02 10.65 14.60
N HIS A 270 5.33 11.45 13.57
CA HIS A 270 6.61 11.48 12.85
C HIS A 270 7.82 11.42 13.81
N GLY A 271 8.62 10.37 13.70
CA GLY A 271 9.96 10.33 14.27
C GLY A 271 10.91 11.17 13.41
N LYS A 272 11.67 12.07 14.03
CA LYS A 272 12.89 12.62 13.41
C LYS A 272 13.89 11.46 13.31
N SER A 273 14.11 10.93 12.11
CA SER A 273 15.05 9.84 11.90
C SER A 273 16.28 10.37 11.18
N ASP A 274 17.42 10.23 11.87
CA ASP A 274 18.75 10.57 11.37
C ASP A 274 19.46 9.23 11.15
N TRP A 275 19.52 8.74 9.91
CA TRP A 275 20.15 7.45 9.60
C TRP A 275 20.96 7.49 8.31
N ARG A 276 22.16 6.92 8.33
CA ARG A 276 23.00 6.70 7.14
C ARG A 276 23.01 5.21 6.84
N VAL A 277 22.54 4.80 5.66
CA VAL A 277 22.84 3.49 5.05
C VAL A 277 23.03 3.66 3.54
N ARG A 278 23.99 2.93 2.97
CA ARG A 278 24.48 3.03 1.58
C ARG A 278 23.51 2.38 0.57
N PRO A 279 23.38 2.91 -0.66
CA PRO A 279 22.42 2.40 -1.64
C PRO A 279 23.05 1.32 -2.53
N THR A 280 22.45 0.14 -2.59
CA THR A 280 22.62 -0.79 -3.72
C THR A 280 21.32 -1.55 -3.99
N ALA A 281 20.41 -0.93 -4.75
CA ALA A 281 19.41 -1.64 -5.55
C ALA A 281 19.19 -0.84 -6.84
N ARG A 282 19.55 -1.43 -7.99
CA ARG A 282 19.25 -0.86 -9.32
C ARG A 282 17.82 -1.25 -9.67
N ILE A 283 16.96 -0.25 -9.88
CA ILE A 283 15.68 -0.42 -10.57
C ILE A 283 15.99 -0.61 -12.06
N ARG A 284 15.46 -1.67 -12.70
CA ARG A 284 15.48 -1.83 -14.16
C ARG A 284 14.08 -1.50 -14.68
N THR A 285 13.96 -0.38 -15.38
CA THR A 285 12.80 -0.05 -16.21
C THR A 285 13.07 -0.57 -17.62
N SER A 286 12.13 -1.30 -18.23
CA SER A 286 12.20 -1.67 -19.65
C SER A 286 10.99 -1.11 -20.38
N LEU A 287 11.22 -0.16 -21.28
CA LEU A 287 10.22 0.33 -22.22
C LEU A 287 10.25 -0.61 -23.44
N ARG A 288 9.10 -1.15 -23.88
CA ARG A 288 8.97 -1.83 -25.18
C ARG A 288 7.94 -1.10 -26.02
N CYS A 289 8.36 -0.53 -27.14
CA CYS A 289 7.47 -0.02 -28.17
C CYS A 289 7.37 -1.06 -29.28
N SER A 290 6.16 -1.43 -29.68
CA SER A 290 5.87 -2.22 -30.88
C SER A 290 4.89 -1.45 -31.75
N ALA A 291 5.20 -1.29 -33.03
CA ALA A 291 4.27 -0.74 -34.01
C ALA A 291 3.61 -1.91 -34.75
N GLU A 292 2.28 -2.00 -34.70
CA GLU A 292 1.50 -2.86 -35.60
C GLU A 292 0.83 -1.96 -36.65
N LEU A 293 1.11 -2.23 -37.92
CA LEU A 293 0.44 -1.58 -39.05
C LEU A 293 -0.91 -2.26 -39.26
N LEU A 294 -1.99 -1.61 -38.83
CA LEU A 294 -3.34 -1.96 -39.26
C LEU A 294 -3.63 -1.28 -40.60
N ASP A 295 -3.56 -2.07 -41.68
CA ASP A 295 -3.85 -1.65 -43.05
C ASP A 295 -5.37 -1.48 -43.26
N GLN A 296 -5.95 -0.44 -42.68
CA GLN A 296 -7.33 0.00 -42.96
C GLN A 296 -7.47 1.54 -42.91
N GLY A 297 -6.74 2.26 -43.76
CA GLY A 297 -7.16 3.57 -44.32
C GLY A 297 -7.67 4.69 -43.39
N LEU A 298 -7.45 4.63 -42.08
CA LEU A 298 -7.93 5.58 -41.08
C LEU A 298 -6.86 5.79 -40.02
N GLY A 299 -6.05 6.84 -40.18
CA GLY A 299 -5.14 7.35 -39.14
C GLY A 299 -3.97 6.43 -38.76
N LEU A 300 -2.86 7.04 -38.35
CA LEU A 300 -1.78 6.34 -37.64
C LEU A 300 -2.09 6.44 -36.15
N GLU A 301 -2.56 5.34 -35.54
CA GLU A 301 -2.65 5.22 -34.09
C GLU A 301 -1.30 4.76 -33.52
N PHE A 302 -0.75 5.53 -32.58
CA PHE A 302 0.45 5.17 -31.84
C PHE A 302 0.06 4.58 -30.50
N HIS A 303 0.43 3.32 -30.24
CA HIS A 303 0.28 2.69 -28.93
C HIS A 303 1.63 2.61 -28.22
N ALA A 304 1.79 3.37 -27.14
CA ALA A 304 2.91 3.23 -26.22
C ALA A 304 2.46 2.43 -24.99
N TRP A 305 3.15 1.33 -24.68
CA TRP A 305 2.89 0.50 -23.50
C TRP A 305 4.00 0.73 -22.46
N VAL A 306 3.64 1.29 -21.31
CA VAL A 306 4.56 1.38 -20.17
C VAL A 306 4.32 0.18 -19.26
N LYS A 307 5.28 -0.75 -19.20
CA LYS A 307 5.28 -1.83 -18.23
C LYS A 307 6.13 -1.43 -17.02
N VAL A 308 5.48 -1.12 -15.91
CA VAL A 308 6.16 -1.01 -14.60
C VAL A 308 6.13 -2.39 -13.95
N SER A 309 7.29 -2.98 -13.70
CA SER A 309 7.41 -4.28 -13.01
C SER A 309 8.02 -4.07 -11.63
N GLY A 310 7.20 -4.20 -10.59
CA GLY A 310 7.65 -4.24 -9.21
C GLY A 310 7.97 -5.68 -8.74
N PRO A 311 8.72 -5.84 -7.62
CA PRO A 311 9.02 -7.16 -7.04
C PRO A 311 7.78 -7.97 -6.64
N SER A 312 6.61 -7.34 -6.56
CA SER A 312 5.31 -7.93 -6.22
C SER A 312 4.43 -8.32 -7.42
N GLY A 313 4.97 -8.33 -8.66
CA GLY A 313 4.22 -8.79 -9.83
C GLY A 313 3.09 -7.85 -10.29
N CYS A 314 3.05 -6.62 -9.79
CA CYS A 314 2.13 -5.60 -10.27
C CYS A 314 2.51 -5.23 -11.71
N ASN A 315 1.64 -5.53 -12.68
CA ASN A 315 1.76 -5.07 -14.06
C ASN A 315 0.61 -4.09 -14.31
N ILE A 316 0.94 -2.82 -14.50
CA ILE A 316 -0.02 -1.83 -15.00
C ILE A 316 0.29 -1.61 -16.48
N TYR A 317 -0.74 -1.68 -17.31
CA TYR A 317 -0.66 -1.33 -18.73
C TYR A 317 -1.33 0.02 -18.91
N HIS A 318 -0.55 0.98 -19.41
CA HIS A 318 -1.07 2.28 -19.83
C HIS A 318 -1.07 2.33 -21.35
N THR A 319 -2.21 2.70 -21.94
CA THR A 319 -2.34 3.03 -23.35
C THR A 319 -2.43 4.55 -23.45
N ILE A 320 -1.48 5.18 -24.13
CA ILE A 320 -1.56 6.60 -24.48
C ILE A 320 -2.18 6.66 -25.87
N LEU A 321 -3.43 7.13 -25.97
CA LEU A 321 -4.08 7.41 -27.25
C LEU A 321 -3.90 8.88 -27.59
N SER A 322 -3.40 9.14 -28.80
CA SER A 322 -3.26 10.48 -29.38
C SER A 322 -4.12 10.54 -30.62
N ASP A 323 -5.31 11.11 -30.51
CA ASP A 323 -6.11 11.47 -31.67
C ASP A 323 -5.96 12.97 -31.98
N THR A 324 -5.52 13.26 -33.21
CA THR A 324 -5.72 14.49 -34.02
C THR A 324 -4.71 15.65 -33.92
N PRO A 325 -4.60 16.46 -35.00
CA PRO A 325 -3.44 17.31 -35.29
C PRO A 325 -3.54 18.68 -34.62
N LEU A 326 -2.36 19.16 -34.17
CA LEU A 326 -2.02 20.54 -33.84
C LEU A 326 -3.08 21.34 -33.05
N TYR A 327 -2.77 21.48 -31.75
CA TYR A 327 -3.44 22.27 -30.70
C TYR A 327 -4.65 21.59 -30.04
N SER A 328 -4.50 21.31 -28.73
CA SER A 328 -5.41 20.59 -27.82
C SER A 328 -5.25 19.06 -27.80
N THR A 329 -4.24 18.58 -27.08
CA THR A 329 -4.17 17.16 -26.66
C THR A 329 -5.14 16.92 -25.51
N ARG A 330 -6.19 16.12 -25.73
CA ARG A 330 -6.95 15.46 -24.66
C ARG A 330 -6.44 14.02 -24.58
N LEU A 331 -5.91 13.63 -23.42
CA LEU A 331 -5.54 12.24 -23.13
C LEU A 331 -6.82 11.43 -22.89
N TYR A 332 -7.05 10.42 -23.74
CA TYR A 332 -8.08 9.42 -23.52
C TYR A 332 -7.48 8.20 -22.84
N TYR A 333 -8.08 7.76 -21.75
CA TYR A 333 -7.69 6.56 -21.01
C TYR A 333 -8.67 5.43 -21.30
N SER A 334 -8.13 4.27 -21.69
CA SER A 334 -8.85 3.00 -21.77
C SER A 334 -8.11 2.00 -20.91
N ILE A 335 -8.76 1.47 -19.87
CA ILE A 335 -8.27 0.31 -19.12
C ILE A 335 -8.71 -0.93 -19.89
N GLN A 336 -7.85 -1.48 -20.74
CA GLN A 336 -8.07 -2.80 -21.30
C GLN A 336 -7.51 -3.86 -20.35
N THR A 337 -8.39 -4.55 -19.64
CA THR A 337 -8.07 -5.83 -19.00
C THR A 337 -8.09 -6.93 -20.06
N SER A 338 -6.93 -7.26 -20.63
CA SER A 338 -6.79 -8.49 -21.41
C SER A 338 -6.78 -9.69 -20.46
N LEU A 339 -7.91 -10.41 -20.40
CA LEU A 339 -8.01 -11.74 -19.80
C LEU A 339 -7.15 -12.73 -20.61
N LEU A 340 -5.87 -12.83 -20.27
CA LEU A 340 -5.07 -13.97 -20.71
C LEU A 340 -5.50 -15.19 -19.90
N HIS A 341 -6.27 -16.06 -20.56
CA HIS A 341 -6.57 -17.42 -20.12
C HIS A 341 -5.27 -18.13 -19.72
N TYR A 342 -5.08 -18.35 -18.42
CA TYR A 342 -4.09 -19.31 -17.90
C TYR A 342 -4.68 -20.71 -18.07
N SER A 343 -4.53 -21.30 -19.25
CA SER A 343 -4.73 -22.73 -19.43
C SER A 343 -3.53 -23.49 -18.84
N LYS A 344 -3.85 -24.37 -17.90
CA LYS A 344 -3.02 -25.40 -17.26
C LYS A 344 -1.77 -25.83 -18.03
N LEU A 345 -0.62 -25.75 -17.35
CA LEU A 345 0.46 -26.73 -17.52
C LEU A 345 0.84 -27.26 -16.13
N GLN A 346 0.17 -28.35 -15.75
CA GLN A 346 0.65 -29.28 -14.72
C GLN A 346 1.72 -30.19 -15.36
N GLN A 347 2.96 -30.06 -14.87
CA GLN A 347 3.94 -31.12 -14.55
C GLN A 347 4.42 -32.12 -15.64
N PRO A 348 5.54 -32.87 -15.45
CA PRO A 348 6.31 -33.10 -14.21
C PRO A 348 7.85 -32.92 -14.31
N TYR A 349 8.49 -32.57 -13.18
CA TYR A 349 9.39 -33.43 -12.39
C TYR A 349 9.58 -32.82 -10.99
#